data_AF-A0A1W9VMR3-F1
#
_entry.id   AF-A0A1W9VMR3-F1
#
_cell.length_a   1.000
_cell.length_b   1.000
_cell.length_c   1.000
_cell.angle_alpha   90.00
_cell.angle_beta   90.00
_cell.angle_gamma   90.00
#
_symmetry.space_group_name_H-M   'P 1'
#
loop_
_entity.id
_entity.type
_entity.pdbx_description
1 polymer ?
#
loop_
_entity_poly.entity_id
_entity_poly.type
_entity_poly.pdbx_seq_one_letter_code
_entity_poly.pdbx_strand_id
1 'polypeptide(L)'
;MGFIILGLITYTLFFIFLPGVGTFSLRRKWGQFRNTVYRYSTLPRLSVCIDLKCQNIYTLHNGQEELVKNNWRNVSSIVEGTPFFIVGRLDYVGGIPFLVGDKKDPLLVLLHDSNSNIFEALIKKGRAKNDMWNSYSPYAYITGIFILIILSYFAYKSSYDKTNSFYLLVAAGTPFYFILPPGLIFYLMYRKLWDISIRLSVLRDLSKLKGKNLKMYKFNVMSKSREKWSLLFYLLGYIVNTLIAGFILFKMYQLLIYGF
;
A
#
# COMPACT_ATOMS: atom_id res chain seq x y z
N MET A 1 -36.33 -7.12 0.80
CA MET A 1 -35.43 -6.59 1.85
C MET A 1 -34.15 -7.42 2.04
N GLY A 2 -34.21 -8.76 2.09
CA GLY A 2 -33.02 -9.62 2.30
C GLY A 2 -31.84 -9.37 1.35
N PHE A 3 -32.09 -9.22 0.03
CA PHE A 3 -31.04 -8.95 -0.95
C PHE A 3 -30.30 -7.61 -0.73
N ILE A 4 -31.00 -6.56 -0.25
CA ILE A 4 -30.37 -5.27 0.04
C ILE A 4 -29.40 -5.40 1.20
N ILE A 5 -29.84 -6.06 2.28
CA ILE A 5 -29.00 -6.28 3.47
C ILE A 5 -27.75 -7.08 3.08
N LEU A 6 -27.93 -8.16 2.30
CA LEU A 6 -26.82 -8.97 1.82
C LEU A 6 -25.88 -8.18 0.88
N GLY A 7 -26.44 -7.32 0.03
CA GLY A 7 -25.69 -6.41 -0.81
C GLY A 7 -24.89 -5.38 -0.01
N LEU A 8 -25.47 -4.79 1.03
CA LEU A 8 -24.76 -3.87 1.93
C LEU A 8 -23.61 -4.57 2.66
N ILE A 9 -23.85 -5.79 3.18
CA ILE A 9 -22.80 -6.60 3.82
C ILE A 9 -21.67 -6.88 2.83
N THR A 10 -22.02 -7.32 1.61
CA THR A 10 -21.05 -7.58 0.53
C THR A 10 -20.26 -6.32 0.20
N TYR A 11 -20.94 -5.18 0.05
CA TYR A 11 -20.33 -3.91 -0.26
C TYR A 11 -19.34 -3.48 0.84
N THR A 12 -19.76 -3.49 2.10
CA THR A 12 -18.90 -3.13 3.24
C THR A 12 -17.69 -4.07 3.34
N LEU A 13 -17.89 -5.38 3.16
CA LEU A 13 -16.81 -6.35 3.28
C LEU A 13 -15.75 -6.18 2.18
N PHE A 14 -16.18 -6.15 0.91
CA PHE A 14 -15.27 -6.21 -0.22
C PHE A 14 -14.70 -4.85 -0.64
N PHE A 15 -15.45 -3.76 -0.45
CA PHE A 15 -15.01 -2.44 -0.93
C PHE A 15 -14.43 -1.57 0.20
N ILE A 16 -14.73 -1.87 1.47
CA ILE A 16 -14.24 -1.09 2.61
C ILE A 16 -13.30 -1.93 3.48
N PHE A 17 -13.78 -3.05 4.01
CA PHE A 17 -13.07 -3.80 5.04
C PHE A 17 -11.80 -4.47 4.52
N LEU A 18 -11.89 -5.29 3.47
CA LEU A 18 -10.72 -6.01 2.93
C LEU A 18 -9.61 -5.07 2.42
N PRO A 19 -9.90 -4.03 1.60
CA PRO A 19 -8.89 -3.03 1.22
C PRO A 19 -8.32 -2.27 2.43
N GLY A 20 -9.17 -1.96 3.41
CA GLY A 20 -8.78 -1.30 4.66
C GLY A 20 -7.77 -2.13 5.44
N VAL A 21 -8.06 -3.40 5.70
CA VAL A 21 -7.17 -4.33 6.41
C VAL A 21 -5.82 -4.46 5.70
N GLY A 22 -5.81 -4.57 4.38
CA GLY A 22 -4.57 -4.63 3.61
C GLY A 22 -3.72 -3.36 3.76
N THR A 23 -4.35 -2.18 3.76
CA THR A 23 -3.69 -0.89 3.99
C THR A 23 -3.04 -0.83 5.39
N PHE A 24 -3.76 -1.24 6.43
CA PHE A 24 -3.22 -1.27 7.80
C PHE A 24 -2.06 -2.26 7.95
N SER A 25 -2.15 -3.43 7.31
CA SER A 25 -1.09 -4.44 7.32
C SER A 25 0.20 -3.91 6.68
N LEU A 26 0.11 -3.25 5.51
CA LEU A 26 1.25 -2.61 4.85
C LEU A 26 1.88 -1.52 5.73
N ARG A 27 1.05 -0.66 6.35
CA ARG A 27 1.53 0.39 7.27
C ARG A 27 2.26 -0.20 8.47
N ARG A 28 1.77 -1.32 9.04
CA ARG A 28 2.43 -2.02 10.15
C ARG A 28 3.77 -2.60 9.73
N LYS A 29 3.84 -3.28 8.58
CA LYS A 29 5.09 -3.85 8.02
C LYS A 29 6.12 -2.75 7.76
N TRP A 30 5.69 -1.62 7.19
CA TRP A 30 6.55 -0.46 6.99
C TRP A 30 7.07 0.11 8.32
N GLY A 31 6.21 0.22 9.33
CA GLY A 31 6.61 0.65 10.67
C GLY A 31 7.69 -0.24 11.29
N GLN A 32 7.54 -1.56 11.17
CA GLN A 32 8.53 -2.54 11.62
C GLN A 32 9.85 -2.38 10.86
N PHE A 33 9.82 -2.41 9.52
CA PHE A 33 11.01 -2.22 8.68
C PHE A 33 11.75 -0.93 9.03
N ARG A 34 11.01 0.17 9.16
CA ARG A 34 11.59 1.47 9.49
C ARG A 34 12.25 1.47 10.87
N ASN A 35 11.58 0.90 11.88
CA ASN A 35 12.13 0.81 13.23
C ASN A 35 13.38 -0.08 13.29
N THR A 36 13.40 -1.16 12.53
CA THR A 36 14.59 -1.99 12.28
C THR A 36 15.71 -1.12 11.72
N VAL A 37 15.50 -0.45 10.59
CA VAL A 37 16.52 0.43 9.97
C VAL A 37 17.06 1.47 10.97
N TYR A 38 16.18 2.13 11.74
CA TYR A 38 16.63 3.08 12.77
C TYR A 38 17.50 2.43 13.85
N ARG A 39 17.04 1.33 14.44
CA ARG A 39 17.74 0.62 15.53
C ARG A 39 19.16 0.23 15.11
N TYR A 40 19.32 -0.15 13.85
CA TYR A 40 20.60 -0.64 13.35
C TYR A 40 21.49 0.45 12.75
N SER A 41 20.93 1.58 12.34
CA SER A 41 21.71 2.73 11.87
C SER A 41 22.63 3.34 12.94
N THR A 42 22.39 3.02 14.21
CA THR A 42 23.15 3.55 15.36
C THR A 42 24.21 2.57 15.89
N LEU A 43 24.38 1.40 15.28
CA LEU A 43 25.36 0.40 15.76
C LEU A 43 26.79 0.69 15.24
N PRO A 44 27.84 0.34 16.03
CA PRO A 44 29.23 0.44 15.60
C PRO A 44 29.55 -0.54 14.46
N ARG A 45 30.52 -0.20 13.62
CA ARG A 45 31.04 -1.08 12.56
C ARG A 45 31.97 -2.13 13.17
N LEU A 46 31.76 -3.40 12.85
CA LEU A 46 32.52 -4.54 13.36
C LEU A 46 32.92 -5.46 12.21
N SER A 47 34.10 -6.08 12.32
CA SER A 47 34.51 -7.19 11.45
C SER A 47 33.88 -8.48 11.96
N VAL A 48 32.99 -9.10 11.18
CA VAL A 48 32.17 -10.24 11.61
C VAL A 48 32.00 -11.26 10.48
N CYS A 49 31.90 -12.53 10.84
CA CYS A 49 31.49 -13.57 9.91
C CYS A 49 29.95 -13.57 9.77
N ILE A 50 29.43 -13.98 8.61
CA ILE A 50 27.99 -13.84 8.31
C ILE A 50 27.48 -15.14 7.67
N ASP A 51 26.43 -15.73 8.26
CA ASP A 51 25.73 -16.86 7.65
C ASP A 51 24.55 -16.38 6.79
N LEU A 52 24.68 -16.54 5.48
CA LEU A 52 23.69 -16.12 4.49
C LEU A 52 22.84 -17.28 3.94
N LYS A 53 23.10 -18.54 4.31
CA LYS A 53 22.61 -19.76 3.62
C LYS A 53 21.07 -19.85 3.47
N CYS A 54 20.34 -19.18 4.37
CA CYS A 54 18.87 -19.17 4.40
C CYS A 54 18.28 -17.75 4.43
N GLN A 55 19.08 -16.73 4.10
CA GLN A 55 18.66 -15.34 4.22
C GLN A 55 18.09 -14.79 2.92
N ASN A 56 17.15 -13.86 3.06
CA ASN A 56 16.72 -13.04 1.93
C ASN A 56 17.67 -11.86 1.78
N ILE A 57 18.08 -11.58 0.56
CA ILE A 57 18.84 -10.40 0.20
C ILE A 57 17.92 -9.41 -0.49
N TYR A 58 18.11 -8.15 -0.19
CA TYR A 58 17.51 -7.04 -0.92
C TYR A 58 18.59 -6.43 -1.80
N THR A 59 18.34 -6.32 -3.10
CA THR A 59 19.26 -5.63 -4.02
C THR A 59 18.76 -4.23 -4.32
N LEU A 60 19.68 -3.28 -4.29
CA LEU A 60 19.46 -1.87 -4.57
C LEU A 60 20.38 -1.45 -5.71
N HIS A 61 19.91 -1.63 -6.95
CA HIS A 61 20.62 -1.12 -8.11
C HIS A 61 20.32 0.36 -8.37
N ASN A 62 21.32 1.07 -8.91
CA ASN A 62 21.11 2.41 -9.45
C ASN A 62 20.13 2.35 -10.62
N GLY A 63 19.15 3.26 -10.64
CA GLY A 63 18.10 3.30 -11.67
C GLY A 63 16.86 2.44 -11.39
N GLN A 64 16.93 1.43 -10.52
CA GLN A 64 15.73 0.68 -10.12
C GLN A 64 14.88 1.49 -9.12
N GLU A 65 13.56 1.50 -9.28
CA GLU A 65 12.66 2.22 -8.37
C GLU A 65 12.32 1.45 -7.09
N GLU A 66 12.43 0.12 -7.12
CA GLU A 66 12.02 -0.76 -6.02
C GLU A 66 13.18 -1.62 -5.51
N LEU A 67 13.05 -2.12 -4.29
CA LEU A 67 13.96 -3.11 -3.71
C LEU A 67 13.55 -4.50 -4.20
N VAL A 68 14.44 -5.19 -4.89
CA VAL A 68 14.18 -6.56 -5.32
C VAL A 68 14.59 -7.50 -4.20
N LYS A 69 13.65 -8.34 -3.76
CA LYS A 69 13.89 -9.36 -2.75
C LYS A 69 14.23 -10.69 -3.42
N ASN A 70 15.41 -11.20 -3.15
CA ASN A 70 15.87 -12.51 -3.63
C ASN A 70 16.29 -13.41 -2.47
N ASN A 71 16.28 -14.73 -2.68
CA ASN A 71 16.92 -15.66 -1.76
C ASN A 71 18.42 -15.70 -2.04
N TRP A 72 19.27 -15.77 -1.01
CA TRP A 72 20.72 -15.89 -1.20
C TRP A 72 21.12 -17.05 -2.11
N ARG A 73 20.40 -18.18 -2.04
CA ARG A 73 20.65 -19.35 -2.88
C ARG A 73 20.45 -19.09 -4.38
N ASN A 74 19.72 -18.04 -4.74
CA ASN A 74 19.46 -17.67 -6.12
C ASN A 74 20.51 -16.69 -6.67
N VAL A 75 21.42 -16.20 -5.84
CA VAL A 75 22.50 -15.33 -6.30
C VAL A 75 23.69 -16.20 -6.70
N SER A 76 23.94 -16.28 -8.00
CA SER A 76 24.97 -17.16 -8.58
C SER A 76 26.39 -16.69 -8.28
N SER A 77 26.61 -15.38 -8.27
CA SER A 77 27.94 -14.77 -8.11
C SER A 77 27.82 -13.34 -7.62
N ILE A 78 28.76 -12.92 -6.79
CA ILE A 78 28.92 -11.54 -6.34
C ILE A 78 30.37 -11.15 -6.57
N VAL A 79 30.60 -9.96 -7.11
CA VAL A 79 31.95 -9.46 -7.36
C VAL A 79 32.60 -9.10 -6.03
N GLU A 80 33.86 -9.50 -5.84
CA GLU A 80 34.63 -9.10 -4.67
C GLU A 80 34.65 -7.57 -4.55
N GLY A 81 34.50 -7.07 -3.32
CA GLY A 81 34.38 -5.63 -3.06
C GLY A 81 32.97 -5.05 -3.23
N THR A 82 31.96 -5.86 -3.60
CA THR A 82 30.56 -5.42 -3.57
C THR A 82 30.17 -5.02 -2.15
N PRO A 83 29.69 -3.78 -1.91
CA PRO A 83 29.40 -3.33 -0.56
C PRO A 83 28.07 -3.90 -0.07
N PHE A 84 28.11 -4.38 1.17
CA PHE A 84 26.96 -4.95 1.87
C PHE A 84 26.58 -4.06 3.05
N PHE A 85 25.28 -3.92 3.25
CA PHE A 85 24.73 -3.47 4.52
C PHE A 85 24.00 -4.63 5.18
N ILE A 86 24.59 -5.17 6.25
CA ILE A 86 24.08 -6.37 6.93
C ILE A 86 23.79 -6.05 8.39
N VAL A 87 22.65 -6.55 8.83
CA VAL A 87 22.05 -6.22 10.09
C VAL A 87 21.36 -7.45 10.67
N GLY A 88 21.62 -7.74 11.93
CA GLY A 88 20.94 -8.84 12.62
C GLY A 88 21.47 -9.11 14.02
N ARG A 89 21.20 -10.32 14.52
CA ARG A 89 21.67 -10.77 15.83
C ARG A 89 23.16 -11.11 15.74
N LEU A 90 23.95 -10.56 16.64
CA LEU A 90 25.35 -10.92 16.84
C LEU A 90 25.42 -12.09 17.81
N ASP A 91 26.10 -13.15 17.42
CA ASP A 91 26.38 -14.33 18.21
C ASP A 91 27.91 -14.55 18.28
N TYR A 92 28.37 -15.33 19.25
CA TYR A 92 29.79 -15.65 19.40
C TYR A 92 29.98 -17.16 19.42
N VAL A 93 30.65 -17.70 18.41
CA VAL A 93 30.96 -19.13 18.32
C VAL A 93 32.47 -19.28 18.33
N GLY A 94 33.02 -19.85 19.40
CA GLY A 94 34.47 -20.03 19.56
C GLY A 94 35.25 -18.71 19.60
N GLY A 95 34.67 -17.64 20.15
CA GLY A 95 35.29 -16.31 20.22
C GLY A 95 35.20 -15.49 18.93
N ILE A 96 34.66 -16.07 17.85
CA ILE A 96 34.46 -15.37 16.58
C ILE A 96 33.03 -14.79 16.56
N PRO A 97 32.88 -13.49 16.30
CA PRO A 97 31.56 -12.88 16.18
C PRO A 97 30.90 -13.25 14.84
N PHE A 98 29.67 -13.78 14.90
CA PHE A 98 28.84 -14.12 13.76
C PHE A 98 27.56 -13.29 13.74
N LEU A 99 27.19 -12.76 12.58
CA LEU A 99 25.82 -12.34 12.33
C LEU A 99 25.00 -13.55 11.87
N VAL A 100 24.01 -13.90 12.68
CA VAL A 100 23.14 -15.06 12.44
C VAL A 100 21.70 -14.58 12.31
N GLY A 101 20.99 -15.14 11.34
CA GLY A 101 19.54 -14.94 11.20
C GLY A 101 18.83 -16.28 11.25
N ASP A 102 17.68 -16.31 11.89
CA ASP A 102 16.80 -17.48 11.93
C ASP A 102 15.44 -17.15 11.31
N LYS A 103 14.49 -18.10 11.33
CA LYS A 103 13.14 -17.87 10.77
C LYS A 103 12.34 -16.82 11.54
N LYS A 104 12.64 -16.61 12.83
CA LYS A 104 11.95 -15.66 13.71
C LYS A 104 12.57 -14.26 13.57
N ASP A 105 13.89 -14.18 13.55
CA ASP A 105 14.69 -12.97 13.37
C ASP A 105 15.68 -13.14 12.19
N PRO A 106 15.23 -12.92 10.94
CA PRO A 106 16.09 -13.03 9.77
C PRO A 106 17.10 -11.87 9.70
N LEU A 107 18.25 -12.12 9.07
CA LEU A 107 19.20 -11.05 8.74
C LEU A 107 18.59 -10.11 7.70
N LEU A 108 18.75 -8.81 7.91
CA LEU A 108 18.56 -7.82 6.85
C LEU A 108 19.88 -7.71 6.09
N VAL A 109 19.92 -8.24 4.88
CA VAL A 109 21.08 -8.21 3.99
C VAL A 109 20.71 -7.32 2.81
N LEU A 110 21.43 -6.23 2.62
CA LEU A 110 21.25 -5.33 1.49
C LEU A 110 22.53 -5.25 0.65
N LEU A 111 22.38 -5.55 -0.63
CA LEU A 111 23.36 -5.31 -1.68
C LEU A 111 23.09 -3.94 -2.31
N HIS A 112 24.12 -3.12 -2.50
CA HIS A 112 23.97 -1.83 -3.15
C HIS A 112 25.20 -1.49 -4.00
N ASP A 113 24.99 -0.75 -5.10
CA ASP A 113 26.12 -0.36 -5.96
C ASP A 113 26.69 1.03 -5.65
N SER A 114 26.01 1.81 -4.80
CA SER A 114 26.30 3.25 -4.66
C SER A 114 27.07 3.59 -3.39
N ASN A 115 28.00 4.55 -3.49
CA ASN A 115 28.59 5.30 -2.36
C ASN A 115 27.61 6.32 -1.72
N SER A 116 26.36 6.39 -2.18
CA SER A 116 25.36 7.29 -1.62
C SER A 116 24.87 6.79 -0.25
N ASN A 117 24.19 7.66 0.50
CA ASN A 117 23.68 7.32 1.82
C ASN A 117 22.63 6.19 1.72
N ILE A 118 23.05 4.94 1.95
CA ILE A 118 22.27 3.72 1.76
C ILE A 118 20.92 3.80 2.48
N PHE A 119 20.92 4.35 3.69
CA PHE A 119 19.72 4.54 4.50
C PHE A 119 18.70 5.48 3.83
N GLU A 120 19.19 6.48 3.10
CA GLU A 120 18.33 7.40 2.37
C GLU A 120 17.63 6.70 1.20
N ALA A 121 18.37 5.91 0.44
CA ALA A 121 17.83 5.10 -0.63
C ALA A 121 16.86 4.02 -0.09
N LEU A 122 17.21 3.34 1.00
CA LEU A 122 16.35 2.36 1.67
C LEU A 122 15.03 2.95 2.13
N ILE A 123 15.05 4.11 2.80
CA ILE A 123 13.82 4.75 3.28
C ILE A 123 12.97 5.24 2.10
N LYS A 124 13.60 5.75 1.04
CA LYS A 124 12.89 6.25 -0.14
C LYS A 124 12.26 5.11 -0.95
N LYS A 125 12.98 4.02 -1.21
CA LYS A 125 12.52 2.89 -2.04
C LYS A 125 11.73 1.84 -1.28
N GLY A 126 11.98 1.67 0.02
CA GLY A 126 11.28 0.67 0.83
C GLY A 126 9.81 1.04 1.11
N ARG A 127 9.42 2.30 0.92
CA ARG A 127 8.04 2.73 1.10
C ARG A 127 7.23 2.48 -0.15
N ALA A 128 6.10 1.79 -0.03
CA ALA A 128 5.17 1.59 -1.14
C ALA A 128 4.69 2.92 -1.73
N LYS A 129 4.69 3.03 -3.07
CA LYS A 129 4.15 4.21 -3.79
C LYS A 129 2.64 4.38 -3.58
N ASN A 130 1.93 3.35 -3.16
CA ASN A 130 0.50 3.41 -2.90
C ASN A 130 0.11 2.49 -1.74
N ASP A 131 -0.17 3.08 -0.57
CA ASP A 131 -0.64 2.30 0.60
C ASP A 131 -2.09 1.84 0.42
N MET A 132 -2.89 2.54 -0.40
CA MET A 132 -4.33 2.29 -0.60
C MET A 132 -4.59 1.17 -1.60
N TRP A 133 -3.68 0.98 -2.56
CA TRP A 133 -3.75 -0.09 -3.55
C TRP A 133 -2.78 -1.20 -3.18
N ASN A 134 -3.24 -2.08 -2.29
CA ASN A 134 -2.48 -3.26 -1.90
C ASN A 134 -2.74 -4.42 -2.89
N SER A 135 -1.93 -5.48 -2.78
CA SER A 135 -2.07 -6.67 -3.62
C SER A 135 -3.43 -7.37 -3.52
N TYR A 136 -4.18 -7.15 -2.44
CA TYR A 136 -5.49 -7.76 -2.21
C TYR A 136 -6.65 -6.94 -2.78
N SER A 137 -6.51 -5.61 -2.87
CA SER A 137 -7.57 -4.71 -3.33
C SER A 137 -8.16 -5.11 -4.70
N PRO A 138 -7.36 -5.44 -5.73
CA PRO A 138 -7.92 -5.87 -7.03
C PRO A 138 -8.81 -7.11 -6.91
N TYR A 139 -8.36 -8.14 -6.18
CA TYR A 139 -9.13 -9.37 -6.00
C TYR A 139 -10.41 -9.12 -5.18
N ALA A 140 -10.33 -8.29 -4.15
CA ALA A 140 -11.48 -7.91 -3.34
C ALA A 140 -12.54 -7.18 -4.19
N TYR A 141 -12.13 -6.20 -5.01
CA TYR A 141 -13.05 -5.48 -5.88
C TYR A 141 -13.68 -6.37 -6.95
N ILE A 142 -12.89 -7.18 -7.65
CA ILE A 142 -13.41 -8.10 -8.69
C ILE A 142 -14.44 -9.06 -8.08
N THR A 143 -14.11 -9.65 -6.93
CA THR A 143 -15.01 -10.58 -6.24
C THR A 143 -16.27 -9.88 -5.75
N GLY A 144 -16.14 -8.69 -5.16
CA GLY A 144 -17.28 -7.89 -4.71
C GLY A 144 -18.21 -7.47 -5.85
N ILE A 145 -17.67 -7.02 -6.97
CA ILE A 145 -18.43 -6.68 -8.19
C ILE A 145 -19.23 -7.90 -8.65
N PHE A 146 -18.56 -9.05 -8.78
CA PHE A 146 -19.18 -10.27 -9.28
C PHE A 146 -20.34 -10.75 -8.39
N ILE A 147 -20.14 -10.77 -7.06
CA ILE A 147 -21.19 -11.14 -6.11
C ILE A 147 -22.36 -10.16 -6.18
N LEU A 148 -22.11 -8.84 -6.24
CA LEU A 148 -23.18 -7.85 -6.33
C LEU A 148 -23.99 -7.96 -7.63
N ILE A 149 -23.36 -8.31 -8.76
CA ILE A 149 -24.05 -8.58 -10.03
C ILE A 149 -24.95 -9.82 -9.90
N ILE A 150 -24.44 -10.91 -9.30
CA ILE A 150 -25.23 -12.12 -9.05
C ILE A 150 -26.43 -11.83 -8.15
N LEU A 151 -26.22 -11.09 -7.05
CA LEU A 151 -27.29 -10.69 -6.15
C LEU A 151 -28.30 -9.78 -6.85
N SER A 152 -27.85 -8.86 -7.70
CA SER A 152 -28.71 -8.02 -8.51
C SER A 152 -29.59 -8.85 -9.45
N TYR A 153 -29.04 -9.87 -10.12
CA TYR A 153 -29.80 -10.79 -10.96
C TYR A 153 -30.86 -11.58 -10.19
N PHE A 154 -30.49 -12.16 -9.04
CA PHE A 154 -31.47 -12.89 -8.23
C PHE A 154 -32.53 -11.98 -7.62
N ALA A 155 -32.16 -10.77 -7.19
CA ALA A 155 -33.10 -9.76 -6.73
C ALA A 155 -34.09 -9.37 -7.83
N TYR A 156 -33.63 -9.26 -9.09
CA TYR A 156 -34.50 -8.98 -10.24
C TYR A 156 -35.50 -10.11 -10.48
N LYS A 157 -35.04 -11.37 -10.42
CA LYS A 157 -35.88 -12.55 -10.70
C LYS A 157 -36.88 -12.84 -9.57
N SER A 158 -36.46 -12.65 -8.32
CA SER A 158 -37.22 -13.07 -7.15
C SER A 158 -38.20 -12.00 -6.64
N SER A 159 -37.95 -10.72 -6.91
CA SER A 159 -38.72 -9.62 -6.33
C SER A 159 -39.54 -8.92 -7.39
N TYR A 160 -40.82 -8.64 -7.11
CA TYR A 160 -41.62 -7.72 -7.92
C TYR A 160 -40.99 -6.32 -7.95
N ASP A 161 -40.29 -5.94 -6.88
CA ASP A 161 -39.61 -4.66 -6.76
C ASP A 161 -38.23 -4.69 -7.44
N LYS A 162 -38.22 -4.29 -8.72
CA LYS A 162 -37.02 -4.15 -9.57
C LYS A 162 -36.02 -3.11 -9.04
N THR A 163 -36.45 -2.24 -8.12
CA THR A 163 -35.62 -1.16 -7.57
C THR A 163 -34.45 -1.70 -6.75
N ASN A 164 -34.61 -2.84 -6.09
CA ASN A 164 -33.53 -3.48 -5.31
C ASN A 164 -32.41 -4.02 -6.20
N SER A 165 -32.78 -4.65 -7.32
CA SER A 165 -31.81 -5.11 -8.33
C SER A 165 -31.00 -3.93 -8.87
N PHE A 166 -31.68 -2.82 -9.14
CA PHE A 166 -31.08 -1.58 -9.61
C PHE A 166 -30.04 -1.03 -8.63
N TYR A 167 -30.36 -0.88 -7.34
CA TYR A 167 -29.40 -0.38 -6.36
C TYR A 167 -28.18 -1.29 -6.19
N LEU A 168 -28.34 -2.61 -6.28
CA LEU A 168 -27.23 -3.56 -6.24
C LEU A 168 -26.31 -3.43 -7.45
N LEU A 169 -26.89 -3.18 -8.64
CA LEU A 169 -26.12 -2.95 -9.86
C LEU A 169 -25.34 -1.62 -9.79
N VAL A 170 -25.97 -0.56 -9.26
CA VAL A 170 -25.30 0.72 -8.97
C VAL A 170 -24.12 0.46 -8.01
N ALA A 171 -24.35 -0.25 -6.90
CA ALA A 171 -23.28 -0.58 -5.95
C ALA A 171 -22.13 -1.36 -6.60
N ALA A 172 -22.41 -2.29 -7.52
CA ALA A 172 -21.39 -3.02 -8.26
C ALA A 172 -20.53 -2.11 -9.15
N GLY A 173 -21.10 -1.03 -9.69
CA GLY A 173 -20.37 -0.06 -10.53
C GLY A 173 -19.37 0.82 -9.77
N THR A 174 -19.42 0.84 -8.43
CA THR A 174 -18.70 1.81 -7.60
C THR A 174 -17.20 1.94 -7.83
N PRO A 175 -16.39 0.87 -8.09
CA PRO A 175 -14.96 1.05 -8.33
C PRO A 175 -14.65 1.86 -9.58
N PHE A 176 -15.55 1.84 -10.56
CA PHE A 176 -15.38 2.54 -11.82
C PHE A 176 -15.78 4.01 -11.74
N TYR A 177 -16.47 4.41 -10.67
CA TYR A 177 -16.94 5.78 -10.54
C TYR A 177 -15.80 6.77 -10.54
N PHE A 178 -14.61 6.44 -10.01
CA PHE A 178 -13.45 7.33 -10.06
C PHE A 178 -12.99 7.72 -11.47
N ILE A 179 -13.33 6.94 -12.49
CA ILE A 179 -12.91 7.19 -13.88
C ILE A 179 -13.80 8.25 -14.54
N LEU A 180 -15.03 8.45 -14.03
CA LEU A 180 -15.96 9.42 -14.59
C LEU A 180 -15.49 10.87 -14.30
N PRO A 181 -15.63 11.81 -15.26
CA PRO A 181 -15.56 13.24 -14.95
C PRO A 181 -16.76 13.62 -14.05
N PRO A 182 -16.62 14.42 -12.97
CA PRO A 182 -15.45 15.14 -12.47
C PRO A 182 -14.53 14.38 -11.49
N GLY A 183 -14.90 13.21 -10.99
CA GLY A 183 -14.07 12.46 -10.02
C GLY A 183 -12.68 12.08 -10.50
N LEU A 184 -12.44 11.96 -11.82
CA LEU A 184 -11.08 11.82 -12.36
C LEU A 184 -10.17 13.00 -11.95
N ILE A 185 -10.69 14.23 -11.99
CA ILE A 185 -9.93 15.43 -11.59
C ILE A 185 -9.57 15.35 -10.11
N PHE A 186 -10.55 15.00 -9.28
CA PHE A 186 -10.35 14.79 -7.85
C PHE A 186 -9.35 13.67 -7.55
N TYR A 187 -9.39 12.58 -8.31
CA TYR A 187 -8.44 11.48 -8.20
C TYR A 187 -7.01 11.92 -8.56
N LEU A 188 -6.82 12.73 -9.61
CA LEU A 188 -5.51 13.28 -9.96
C LEU A 188 -4.97 14.20 -8.86
N MET A 189 -5.83 15.05 -8.28
CA MET A 189 -5.47 15.89 -7.13
C MET A 189 -5.10 15.06 -5.90
N TYR A 190 -5.90 14.03 -5.60
CA TYR A 190 -5.61 13.04 -4.58
C TYR A 190 -4.21 12.45 -4.79
N ARG A 191 -3.91 11.96 -5.99
CA ARG A 191 -2.64 11.30 -6.32
C ARG A 191 -1.45 12.24 -6.17
N LYS A 192 -1.56 13.47 -6.70
CA LYS A 192 -0.52 14.49 -6.57
C LYS A 192 -0.22 14.82 -5.10
N LEU A 193 -1.25 15.04 -4.28
CA LEU A 193 -1.08 15.35 -2.86
C LEU A 193 -0.56 14.15 -2.07
N TRP A 194 -0.98 12.94 -2.44
CA TRP A 194 -0.52 11.70 -1.84
C TRP A 194 1.00 11.54 -2.04
N ASP A 195 1.48 11.72 -3.27
CA ASP A 195 2.91 11.62 -3.60
C ASP A 195 3.74 12.67 -2.85
N ILE A 196 3.23 13.90 -2.71
CA ILE A 196 3.85 14.94 -1.89
C ILE A 196 3.92 14.50 -0.43
N SER A 197 2.85 13.91 0.11
CA SER A 197 2.81 13.43 1.49
C SER A 197 3.84 12.32 1.75
N ILE A 198 4.01 11.39 0.80
CA ILE A 198 5.03 10.34 0.86
C ILE A 198 6.43 10.96 0.88
N ARG A 199 6.73 11.89 -0.04
CA ARG A 199 8.04 12.58 -0.10
C ARG A 199 8.34 13.29 1.22
N LEU A 200 7.38 14.01 1.78
CA LEU A 200 7.54 14.71 3.07
C LEU A 200 7.77 13.74 4.23
N SER A 201 7.07 12.60 4.26
CA SER A 201 7.31 11.58 5.26
C SER A 201 8.70 10.94 5.14
N VAL A 202 9.19 10.71 3.92
CA VAL A 202 10.58 10.25 3.70
C VAL A 202 11.55 11.30 4.25
N LEU A 203 11.37 12.57 3.91
CA LEU A 203 12.22 13.66 4.44
C LEU A 203 12.16 13.78 5.97
N ARG A 204 10.99 13.56 6.58
CA ARG A 204 10.83 13.46 8.04
C ARG A 204 11.71 12.34 8.58
N ASP A 205 11.62 11.15 7.98
CA ASP A 205 12.33 9.97 8.45
C ASP A 205 13.86 10.14 8.29
N LEU A 206 14.32 10.75 7.19
CA LEU A 206 15.73 11.12 7.00
C LEU A 206 16.21 12.18 7.99
N SER A 207 15.36 13.16 8.31
CA SER A 207 15.69 14.18 9.31
C SER A 207 15.85 13.56 10.69
N LYS A 208 15.04 12.55 11.02
CA LYS A 208 15.16 11.79 12.27
C LYS A 208 16.46 11.00 12.32
N LEU A 209 16.86 10.33 11.23
CA LEU A 209 18.17 9.65 11.15
C LEU A 209 19.35 10.61 11.39
N LYS A 210 19.25 11.83 10.85
CA LYS A 210 20.30 12.86 10.98
C LYS A 210 20.25 13.63 12.31
N GLY A 211 19.39 13.23 13.26
CA GLY A 211 19.22 13.92 14.55
C GLY A 211 18.59 15.32 14.47
N LYS A 212 17.97 15.69 13.34
CA LYS A 212 17.44 17.04 13.07
C LYS A 212 15.97 17.17 13.51
N ASN A 213 15.74 17.23 14.82
CA ASN A 213 14.40 17.20 15.43
C ASN A 213 13.44 18.31 14.95
N LEU A 214 13.92 19.55 14.78
CA LEU A 214 13.08 20.66 14.32
C LEU A 214 12.55 20.45 12.89
N LYS A 215 13.41 20.00 11.97
CA LYS A 215 13.02 19.69 10.58
C LYS A 215 12.06 18.49 10.55
N MET A 216 12.29 17.49 11.39
CA MET A 216 11.39 16.34 11.53
C MET A 216 9.97 16.78 11.90
N TYR A 217 9.80 17.64 12.90
CA TYR A 217 8.47 18.11 13.31
C TYR A 217 7.74 18.83 12.17
N LYS A 218 8.44 19.76 11.50
CA LYS A 218 7.88 20.51 10.35
C LYS A 218 7.41 19.57 9.23
N PHE A 219 8.24 18.61 8.82
CA PHE A 219 7.87 17.65 7.79
C PHE A 219 6.73 16.73 8.21
N ASN A 220 6.63 16.36 9.50
CA ASN A 220 5.53 15.56 10.01
C ASN A 220 4.18 16.29 9.91
N VAL A 221 4.13 17.56 10.33
CA VAL A 221 2.92 18.38 10.23
C VAL A 221 2.49 18.56 8.78
N MET A 222 3.43 18.93 7.89
CA MET A 222 3.16 19.09 6.47
C MET A 222 2.67 17.79 5.83
N SER A 223 3.34 16.66 6.13
CA SER A 223 2.95 15.35 5.59
C SER A 223 1.53 14.97 6.00
N LYS A 224 1.18 15.10 7.29
CA LYS A 224 -0.17 14.77 7.79
C LYS A 224 -1.24 15.68 7.19
N SER A 225 -0.94 16.97 7.01
CA SER A 225 -1.86 17.89 6.35
C SER A 225 -2.14 17.47 4.91
N ARG A 226 -1.09 17.16 4.13
CA ARG A 226 -1.24 16.71 2.74
C ARG A 226 -1.94 15.36 2.63
N GLU A 227 -1.72 14.43 3.55
CA GLU A 227 -2.45 13.16 3.64
C GLU A 227 -3.95 13.39 3.85
N LYS A 228 -4.33 14.26 4.80
CA LYS A 228 -5.74 14.61 5.05
C LYS A 228 -6.40 15.24 3.83
N TRP A 229 -5.75 16.22 3.20
CA TRP A 229 -6.28 16.86 1.99
C TRP A 229 -6.41 15.88 0.82
N SER A 230 -5.42 15.00 0.64
CA SER A 230 -5.47 13.94 -0.36
C SER A 230 -6.70 13.05 -0.16
N LEU A 231 -6.91 12.53 1.07
CA LEU A 231 -8.08 11.70 1.40
C LEU A 231 -9.40 12.46 1.23
N LEU A 232 -9.45 13.74 1.56
CA LEU A 232 -10.65 14.57 1.36
C LEU A 232 -11.00 14.67 -0.13
N PHE A 233 -10.03 14.95 -1.00
CA PHE A 233 -10.30 15.00 -2.45
C PHE A 233 -10.73 13.65 -3.01
N TYR A 234 -10.14 12.55 -2.53
CA TYR A 234 -10.58 11.20 -2.90
C TYR A 234 -12.05 10.96 -2.53
N LEU A 235 -12.44 11.29 -1.29
CA LEU A 235 -13.82 11.15 -0.81
C LEU A 235 -14.79 12.05 -1.58
N LEU A 236 -14.42 13.31 -1.84
CA LEU A 236 -15.25 14.24 -2.62
C LEU A 236 -15.47 13.73 -4.04
N GLY A 237 -14.41 13.30 -4.73
CA GLY A 237 -14.52 12.73 -6.08
C GLY A 237 -15.41 11.49 -6.11
N TYR A 238 -15.28 10.63 -5.09
CA TYR A 238 -16.13 9.44 -4.95
C TYR A 238 -17.61 9.79 -4.76
N ILE A 239 -17.93 10.69 -3.83
CA ILE A 239 -19.30 11.09 -3.52
C ILE A 239 -19.96 11.75 -4.73
N VAL A 240 -19.27 12.71 -5.37
CA VAL A 240 -19.80 13.43 -6.53
C VAL A 240 -20.12 12.45 -7.66
N ASN A 241 -19.22 11.53 -7.98
CA ASN A 241 -19.46 10.58 -9.07
C ASN A 241 -20.50 9.52 -8.71
N THR A 242 -20.58 9.12 -7.44
CA THR A 242 -21.64 8.20 -6.98
C THR A 242 -23.02 8.85 -7.13
N LEU A 243 -23.15 10.14 -6.80
CA LEU A 243 -24.40 10.88 -6.97
C LEU A 243 -24.77 11.06 -8.45
N ILE A 244 -23.80 11.43 -9.30
CA ILE A 244 -24.00 11.57 -10.75
C ILE A 244 -24.41 10.23 -11.38
N ALA A 245 -23.66 9.16 -11.10
CA ALA A 245 -23.95 7.84 -11.62
C ALA A 245 -25.31 7.34 -11.13
N GLY A 246 -25.61 7.52 -9.84
CA GLY A 246 -26.91 7.21 -9.27
C GLY A 246 -28.05 7.95 -9.96
N PHE A 247 -27.90 9.25 -10.23
CA PHE A 247 -28.90 10.05 -10.93
C PHE A 247 -29.11 9.60 -12.38
N ILE A 248 -28.03 9.39 -13.15
CA ILE A 248 -28.09 8.92 -14.54
C ILE A 248 -28.78 7.57 -14.61
N LEU A 249 -28.32 6.62 -13.79
CA LEU A 249 -28.88 5.27 -13.76
C LEU A 249 -30.35 5.30 -13.33
N PHE A 250 -30.72 6.15 -12.37
CA PHE A 250 -32.10 6.30 -11.93
C PHE A 250 -33.01 6.82 -13.04
N LYS A 251 -32.53 7.81 -13.82
CA LYS A 251 -33.26 8.31 -15.00
C LYS A 251 -33.42 7.26 -16.08
N MET A 252 -32.37 6.49 -16.37
CA MET A 252 -32.45 5.36 -17.29
C MET A 252 -33.46 4.30 -16.81
N TYR A 253 -33.47 4.01 -15.52
CA TYR A 253 -34.44 3.10 -14.91
C TYR A 253 -35.88 3.59 -15.06
N GLN A 254 -36.13 4.88 -14.83
CA GLN A 254 -37.45 5.49 -15.08
C GLN A 254 -37.88 5.34 -16.55
N LEU A 255 -37.00 5.66 -17.50
CA LEU A 255 -37.30 5.53 -18.93
C LEU A 255 -37.62 4.08 -19.34
N LEU A 256 -36.89 3.11 -18.78
CA LEU A 256 -37.13 1.68 -19.07
C LEU A 256 -38.45 1.15 -18.51
N ILE A 257 -38.93 1.71 -17.40
CA ILE A 257 -40.18 1.24 -16.77
C ILE A 257 -41.40 1.94 -17.34
N TYR A 258 -41.34 3.25 -17.49
CA TYR A 258 -42.52 4.05 -17.85
C TYR A 258 -42.73 4.12 -19.36
N GLY A 259 -41.78 3.64 -20.18
CA GLY A 259 -41.82 3.86 -21.62
C GLY A 259 -41.68 5.34 -21.96
N PHE A 260 -41.44 5.67 -23.23
CA PHE A 260 -41.59 7.04 -23.70
C PHE A 260 -43.06 7.46 -23.72
#